data_AF-A0A8S0FF89-F1
#
_entry.id   AF-A0A8S0FF89-F1
#
_cell.length_a   1.000
_cell.length_b   1.000
_cell.length_c   1.000
_cell.angle_alpha   90.00
_cell.angle_beta   90.00
_cell.angle_gamma   90.00
#
_symmetry.space_group_name_H-M   'P 1'
#
loop_
_entity.id
_entity.type
_entity.pdbx_description
1 polymer ?
#
loop_
_entity_poly.entity_id
_entity_poly.type
_entity_poly.pdbx_seq_one_letter_code
_entity_poly.pdbx_strand_id
1 'polypeptide(L)'
;MSGPNAAMRRYLQAVTHPQWAWDVGLNGRPHDLGNISAYLGKPTGLEDYIGWLGNNFDPSISWKDLEWIRDFWDGPMVIKGILDPEDARDAVRFGADGIVVSNHGGRQLDGVLSSARALPAIADAVKGDIAILADSGIRNTKGLMSCV
;
A
#
# COMPACT_ATOMS: atom_id res chain seq x y z
N MET A 1 15.83 9.59 4.35
CA MET A 1 17.29 9.63 4.11
C MET A 1 17.99 9.50 5.46
N SER A 2 18.21 8.28 5.91
CA SER A 2 18.90 7.98 7.16
C SER A 2 20.43 7.98 6.97
N GLY A 3 21.18 7.91 8.07
CA GLY A 3 22.63 7.76 8.08
C GLY A 3 23.43 9.07 8.06
N PRO A 4 24.77 8.98 8.01
CA PRO A 4 25.68 10.12 8.17
C PRO A 4 25.39 11.26 7.18
N ASN A 5 25.54 12.52 7.62
CA ASN A 5 25.36 13.70 6.76
C ASN A 5 24.00 13.80 6.05
N ALA A 6 22.94 13.22 6.62
CA ALA A 6 21.59 13.24 6.04
C ALA A 6 21.08 14.65 5.73
N ALA A 7 21.35 15.62 6.60
CA ALA A 7 20.98 17.02 6.37
C ALA A 7 21.67 17.61 5.13
N MET A 8 22.99 17.46 5.02
CA MET A 8 23.75 17.96 3.87
C MET A 8 23.27 17.33 2.55
N ARG A 9 23.02 16.02 2.54
CA ARG A 9 22.50 15.31 1.36
C ARG A 9 21.11 15.81 0.95
N ARG A 10 20.24 16.14 1.91
CA ARG A 10 18.93 16.75 1.63
C ARG A 10 19.06 18.15 1.01
N TYR A 11 19.96 18.99 1.53
CA TYR A 11 20.21 20.31 0.94
C TYR A 11 20.72 20.20 -0.50
N LEU A 12 21.68 19.33 -0.75
CA LEU A 12 22.18 19.08 -2.10
C LEU A 12 21.06 18.65 -3.05
N GLN A 13 20.18 17.74 -2.63
CA GLN A 13 19.02 17.31 -3.42
C GLN A 13 18.07 18.47 -3.75
N ALA A 14 17.79 19.35 -2.79
CA ALA A 14 16.94 20.52 -3.04
C ALA A 14 17.56 21.51 -4.03
N VAL A 15 18.88 21.74 -3.93
CA VAL A 15 19.61 22.63 -4.84
C VAL A 15 19.70 22.04 -6.25
N THR A 16 19.92 20.73 -6.38
CA THR A 16 20.03 20.08 -7.70
C THR A 16 18.69 19.78 -8.36
N HIS A 17 17.58 19.92 -7.65
CA HIS A 17 16.21 19.74 -8.18
C HIS A 17 15.34 20.97 -7.90
N PRO A 18 15.69 22.15 -8.46
CA PRO A 18 15.06 23.42 -8.10
C PRO A 18 13.57 23.47 -8.44
N GLN A 19 13.15 22.84 -9.54
CA GLN A 19 11.73 22.77 -9.90
C GLN A 19 10.93 21.96 -8.87
N TRP A 20 11.43 20.79 -8.46
CA TRP A 20 10.78 19.98 -7.42
C TRP A 20 10.75 20.73 -6.08
N ALA A 21 11.84 21.41 -5.72
CA ALA A 21 11.91 22.20 -4.50
C ALA A 21 10.89 23.36 -4.50
N TRP A 22 10.66 23.99 -5.66
CA TRP A 22 9.63 25.01 -5.82
C TRP A 22 8.22 24.43 -5.73
N ASP A 23 7.91 23.44 -6.57
CA ASP A 23 6.56 22.88 -6.71
C ASP A 23 6.11 22.13 -5.45
N VAL A 24 6.95 21.22 -4.94
CA VAL A 24 6.61 20.38 -3.79
C VAL A 24 7.06 21.03 -2.48
N GLY A 25 8.28 21.56 -2.43
CA GLY A 25 8.88 22.08 -1.20
C GLY A 25 8.34 23.44 -0.74
N LEU A 26 7.98 24.34 -1.66
CA LEU A 26 7.44 25.65 -1.31
C LEU A 26 5.92 25.72 -1.52
N ASN A 27 5.44 25.31 -2.69
CA ASN A 27 4.02 25.40 -3.06
C ASN A 27 3.18 24.20 -2.59
N GLY A 28 3.79 23.04 -2.31
CA GLY A 28 3.08 21.80 -1.95
C GLY A 28 2.62 21.70 -0.49
N ARG A 29 2.38 22.82 0.20
CA ARG A 29 1.93 22.85 1.61
C ARG A 29 0.44 22.52 1.73
N PRO A 30 -0.03 21.99 2.88
CA PRO A 30 0.72 21.65 4.10
C PRO A 30 1.57 20.39 3.93
N HIS A 31 2.77 20.38 4.54
CA HIS A 31 3.66 19.22 4.57
C HIS A 31 3.38 18.35 5.79
N ASP A 32 2.13 17.98 5.97
CA ASP A 32 1.65 17.09 7.02
C ASP A 32 0.94 15.87 6.43
N LEU A 33 0.50 14.97 7.31
CA LEU A 33 -0.30 13.82 6.93
C LEU A 33 -1.77 14.11 7.18
N GLY A 34 -2.45 14.69 6.21
CA GLY A 34 -3.80 15.23 6.35
C GLY A 34 -4.82 14.31 7.03
N ASN A 35 -4.78 13.00 6.78
CA ASN A 35 -5.68 12.03 7.44
C ASN A 35 -5.40 11.90 8.95
N ILE A 36 -4.13 11.91 9.36
CA ILE A 36 -3.72 11.78 10.76
C ILE A 36 -3.82 13.13 11.47
N SER A 37 -3.41 14.21 10.81
CA SER A 37 -3.55 15.56 11.34
C SER A 37 -5.02 15.86 11.66
N ALA A 38 -5.95 15.47 10.79
CA ALA A 38 -7.38 15.63 11.01
C ALA A 38 -7.87 14.80 12.21
N TYR A 39 -7.44 13.53 12.32
CA TYR A 39 -7.83 12.65 13.41
C TYR A 39 -7.29 13.10 14.77
N LEU A 40 -6.05 13.58 14.83
CA LEU A 40 -5.40 14.02 16.07
C LEU A 40 -5.66 15.50 16.41
N GLY A 41 -6.27 16.27 15.51
CA GLY A 41 -6.53 17.70 15.69
C GLY A 41 -5.27 18.57 15.76
N LYS A 42 -4.12 18.07 15.28
CA LYS A 42 -2.84 18.81 15.26
C LYS A 42 -1.99 18.45 14.04
N PRO A 43 -1.21 19.39 13.47
CA PRO A 43 -0.30 19.09 12.37
C PRO A 43 0.65 17.96 12.74
N THR A 44 0.64 16.89 11.94
CA THR A 44 1.47 15.71 12.17
C THR A 44 2.48 15.59 11.04
N GLY A 45 3.75 15.83 11.36
CA GLY A 45 4.86 15.72 10.41
C GLY A 45 5.30 14.26 10.22
N LEU A 46 6.28 14.06 9.32
CA LEU A 46 6.82 12.73 9.04
C LEU A 46 7.46 12.05 10.26
N GLU A 47 8.07 12.82 11.17
CA GLU A 47 8.70 12.31 12.38
C GLU A 47 7.65 11.81 13.39
N ASP A 48 6.59 12.59 13.60
CA ASP A 48 5.44 12.22 14.44
C ASP A 48 4.72 10.98 13.90
N TYR A 49 4.62 10.87 12.57
CA TYR A 49 4.01 9.74 11.89
C TYR A 49 4.70 8.42 12.16
N ILE A 50 6.04 8.38 12.13
CA ILE A 50 6.79 7.15 12.35
C ILE A 50 6.52 6.62 13.77
N GLY A 51 6.50 7.53 14.76
CA GLY A 51 6.13 7.17 16.13
C GLY A 51 4.68 6.70 16.24
N TRP A 52 3.76 7.39 15.57
CA TRP A 52 2.34 7.00 15.54
C TRP A 52 2.13 5.62 14.88
N LEU A 53 2.77 5.35 13.74
CA LEU A 53 2.75 4.04 13.08
C LEU A 53 3.25 2.94 14.00
N GLY A 54 4.40 3.14 14.66
CA GLY A 54 4.96 2.13 15.57
C GLY A 54 4.02 1.72 16.70
N ASN A 55 3.14 2.64 17.13
CA ASN A 55 2.18 2.39 18.21
C ASN A 55 0.84 1.83 17.72
N ASN A 56 0.51 1.95 16.43
CA ASN A 56 -0.81 1.59 15.89
C ASN A 56 -0.75 0.48 14.82
N PHE A 57 0.46 0.05 14.43
CA PHE A 57 0.63 -1.06 13.51
C PHE A 57 0.57 -2.38 14.28
N ASP A 58 -0.54 -3.12 14.12
CA ASP A 58 -0.74 -4.40 14.77
C ASP A 58 -0.32 -5.56 13.85
N PRO A 59 0.76 -6.29 14.15
CA PRO A 59 1.18 -7.43 13.35
C PRO A 59 0.36 -8.71 13.63
N SER A 60 -0.55 -8.68 14.60
CA SER A 60 -1.40 -9.83 14.96
C SER A 60 -2.70 -9.92 14.16
N ILE A 61 -2.94 -8.94 13.27
CA ILE A 61 -4.11 -8.91 12.39
C ILE A 61 -4.30 -10.24 11.67
N SER A 62 -5.53 -10.72 11.72
CA SER A 62 -5.98 -11.99 11.19
C SER A 62 -7.32 -11.81 10.45
N TRP A 63 -7.81 -12.90 9.85
CA TRP A 63 -9.13 -12.92 9.21
C TRP A 63 -10.27 -12.52 10.16
N LYS A 64 -10.17 -12.82 11.45
CA LYS A 64 -11.17 -12.43 12.46
C LYS A 64 -11.28 -10.92 12.62
N ASP A 65 -10.17 -10.20 12.48
CA ASP A 65 -10.16 -8.73 12.59
C ASP A 65 -10.85 -8.09 11.38
N LEU A 66 -10.86 -8.78 10.23
CA LEU A 66 -11.64 -8.36 9.07
C LEU A 66 -13.15 -8.49 9.32
N GLU A 67 -13.60 -9.50 10.08
CA GLU A 67 -15.01 -9.62 10.49
C GLU A 67 -15.42 -8.42 11.34
N TRP A 68 -14.56 -8.03 12.29
CA TRP A 68 -14.78 -6.83 13.07
C TRP A 68 -14.82 -5.57 12.19
N ILE A 69 -13.90 -5.40 11.23
CA ILE A 69 -13.95 -4.25 10.30
C ILE A 69 -15.27 -4.25 9.49
N ARG A 70 -15.75 -5.43 9.09
CA ARG A 70 -16.99 -5.58 8.33
C ARG A 70 -18.22 -5.10 9.12
N ASP A 71 -18.22 -5.19 10.44
CA ASP A 71 -19.30 -4.66 11.29
C ASP A 71 -19.38 -3.12 11.29
N PHE A 72 -18.29 -2.42 10.95
CA PHE A 72 -18.21 -0.95 10.94
C PHE A 72 -18.24 -0.33 9.55
N TRP A 73 -18.11 -1.15 8.51
CA TRP A 73 -18.11 -0.72 7.13
C TRP A 73 -19.29 -1.38 6.43
N ASP A 74 -20.06 -0.65 5.62
CA ASP A 74 -21.16 -1.20 4.80
C ASP A 74 -20.84 -1.20 3.29
N GLY A 75 -19.71 -0.62 2.90
CA GLY A 75 -19.30 -0.52 1.48
C GLY A 75 -18.53 -1.73 0.95
N PRO A 76 -18.04 -1.67 -0.29
CA PRO A 76 -17.18 -2.72 -0.83
C PRO A 76 -15.89 -2.89 0.01
N MET A 77 -15.50 -4.13 0.28
CA MET A 77 -14.28 -4.49 0.99
C MET A 77 -13.33 -5.24 0.05
N VAL A 78 -12.15 -4.65 -0.18
CA VAL A 78 -11.13 -5.20 -1.07
C VAL A 78 -9.85 -5.47 -0.26
N ILE A 79 -9.37 -6.72 -0.29
CA ILE A 79 -8.18 -7.14 0.45
C ILE A 79 -6.96 -7.05 -0.46
N LYS A 80 -5.96 -6.26 -0.07
CA LYS A 80 -4.76 -6.00 -0.87
C LYS A 80 -3.53 -6.65 -0.25
N GLY A 81 -2.69 -7.24 -1.11
CA GLY A 81 -1.44 -7.89 -0.69
C GLY A 81 -1.45 -9.40 -0.82
N ILE A 82 -2.43 -9.95 -1.55
CA ILE A 82 -2.58 -11.40 -1.74
C ILE A 82 -1.51 -11.88 -2.73
N LEU A 83 -0.71 -12.86 -2.33
CA LEU A 83 0.27 -13.53 -3.19
C LEU A 83 0.12 -15.06 -3.19
N ASP A 84 -0.75 -15.60 -2.34
CA ASP A 84 -1.02 -17.03 -2.20
C ASP A 84 -2.47 -17.36 -2.65
N PRO A 85 -2.69 -18.47 -3.39
CA PRO A 85 -4.03 -18.90 -3.77
C PRO A 85 -4.94 -19.27 -2.60
N GLU A 86 -4.43 -19.80 -1.49
CA GLU A 86 -5.25 -20.12 -0.31
C GLU A 86 -5.77 -18.85 0.35
N ASP A 87 -4.93 -17.82 0.52
CA ASP A 87 -5.38 -16.52 1.04
C ASP A 87 -6.47 -15.90 0.14
N ALA A 88 -6.41 -16.13 -1.18
CA ALA A 88 -7.47 -15.71 -2.10
C ALA A 88 -8.77 -16.46 -1.85
N ARG A 89 -8.73 -17.77 -1.58
CA ARG A 89 -9.91 -18.57 -1.22
C ARG A 89 -10.47 -18.15 0.13
N ASP A 90 -9.62 -17.82 1.08
CA ASP A 90 -10.05 -17.30 2.38
C ASP A 90 -10.74 -15.94 2.23
N ALA A 91 -10.26 -15.06 1.34
CA ALA A 91 -10.95 -13.81 1.00
C ALA A 91 -12.36 -14.06 0.43
N VAL A 92 -12.53 -15.07 -0.44
CA VAL A 92 -13.85 -15.47 -0.94
C VAL A 92 -14.74 -15.99 0.19
N ARG A 93 -14.22 -16.88 1.05
CA ARG A 93 -14.98 -17.44 2.19
C ARG A 93 -15.41 -16.38 3.18
N PHE A 94 -14.55 -15.39 3.43
CA PHE A 94 -14.84 -14.23 4.26
C PHE A 94 -15.94 -13.34 3.66
N GLY A 95 -16.15 -13.39 2.34
CA GLY A 95 -17.12 -12.56 1.64
C GLY A 95 -16.58 -11.18 1.25
N ALA A 96 -15.27 -11.08 0.97
CA ALA A 96 -14.71 -9.86 0.38
C ALA A 96 -15.28 -9.63 -1.03
N ASP A 97 -15.44 -8.35 -1.41
CA ASP A 97 -15.92 -7.95 -2.73
C ASP A 97 -14.81 -8.03 -3.79
N GLY A 98 -13.54 -7.99 -3.36
CA GLY A 98 -12.39 -8.02 -4.25
C GLY A 98 -11.08 -8.36 -3.57
N ILE A 99 -10.09 -8.74 -4.36
CA ILE A 99 -8.70 -8.88 -3.95
C ILE A 99 -7.76 -8.08 -4.86
N VAL A 100 -6.63 -7.64 -4.32
CA VAL A 100 -5.53 -7.08 -5.10
C VAL A 100 -4.29 -7.96 -4.97
N VAL A 101 -3.90 -8.60 -6.08
CA VAL A 101 -2.65 -9.34 -6.20
C VAL A 101 -1.49 -8.34 -6.21
N SER A 102 -0.73 -8.29 -5.11
CA SER A 102 0.20 -7.20 -4.84
C SER A 102 1.34 -7.63 -3.93
N ASN A 103 2.56 -7.21 -4.25
CA ASN A 103 3.70 -7.28 -3.33
C ASN A 103 4.11 -5.89 -2.83
N HIS A 104 3.16 -4.94 -2.84
CA HIS A 104 3.37 -3.55 -2.42
C HIS A 104 4.48 -2.83 -3.23
N GLY A 105 4.60 -3.16 -4.52
CA GLY A 105 5.63 -2.60 -5.39
C GLY A 105 7.06 -3.04 -5.02
N GLY A 106 7.21 -4.21 -4.38
CA GLY A 106 8.50 -4.76 -3.97
C GLY A 106 9.14 -4.05 -2.77
N ARG A 107 8.34 -3.41 -1.92
CA ARG A 107 8.83 -2.57 -0.81
C ARG A 107 8.75 -3.20 0.58
N GLN A 108 8.03 -4.32 0.71
CA GLN A 108 7.72 -4.92 2.02
C GLN A 108 8.65 -6.08 2.37
N LEU A 109 8.70 -7.12 1.52
CA LEU A 109 9.53 -8.31 1.73
C LEU A 109 10.28 -8.64 0.44
N ASP A 110 11.61 -8.73 0.54
CA ASP A 110 12.44 -9.13 -0.60
C ASP A 110 12.34 -10.64 -0.85
N GLY A 111 12.48 -11.05 -2.11
CA GLY A 111 12.41 -12.46 -2.52
C GLY A 111 11.00 -13.07 -2.64
N VAL A 112 9.94 -12.31 -2.38
CA VAL A 112 8.56 -12.75 -2.67
C VAL A 112 8.29 -12.80 -4.18
N LEU A 113 7.21 -13.51 -4.56
CA LEU A 113 6.77 -13.53 -5.96
C LEU A 113 6.42 -12.12 -6.45
N SER A 114 6.64 -11.89 -7.76
CA SER A 114 6.01 -10.76 -8.43
C SER A 114 4.50 -11.00 -8.51
N SER A 115 3.72 -9.92 -8.49
CA SER A 115 2.26 -10.00 -8.68
C SER A 115 1.90 -10.70 -9.98
N ALA A 116 2.60 -10.40 -11.08
CA ALA A 116 2.41 -11.05 -12.38
C ALA A 116 2.66 -12.56 -12.36
N ARG A 117 3.54 -13.06 -11.47
CA ARG A 117 3.80 -14.49 -11.31
C ARG A 117 2.80 -15.19 -10.38
N ALA A 118 2.31 -14.48 -9.36
CA ALA A 118 1.28 -15.00 -8.45
C ALA A 118 -0.12 -15.04 -9.09
N LEU A 119 -0.42 -14.06 -9.95
CA LEU A 119 -1.75 -13.82 -10.51
C LEU A 119 -2.39 -15.05 -11.19
N PRO A 120 -1.70 -15.86 -12.03
CA PRO A 120 -2.36 -16.99 -12.70
C PRO A 120 -2.91 -18.03 -11.72
N ALA A 121 -2.13 -18.42 -10.71
CA ALA A 121 -2.56 -19.42 -9.73
C ALA A 121 -3.71 -18.91 -8.84
N ILE A 122 -3.70 -17.61 -8.52
CA ILE A 122 -4.80 -16.95 -7.80
C ILE A 122 -6.06 -16.90 -8.67
N ALA A 123 -5.92 -16.51 -9.94
CA ALA A 123 -7.03 -16.48 -10.88
C ALA A 123 -7.64 -17.87 -11.06
N ASP A 124 -6.82 -18.91 -11.24
CA ASP A 124 -7.31 -20.29 -11.32
C ASP A 124 -8.07 -20.73 -10.06
N ALA A 125 -7.73 -20.19 -8.89
CA ALA A 125 -8.34 -20.54 -7.63
C ALA A 125 -9.70 -19.87 -7.38
N VAL A 126 -9.93 -18.64 -7.84
CA VAL A 126 -11.11 -17.83 -7.44
C VAL A 126 -11.75 -17.00 -8.56
N LYS A 127 -11.32 -17.15 -9.82
CA LYS A 127 -11.93 -16.42 -10.95
C LYS A 127 -13.39 -16.81 -11.11
N GLY A 128 -14.25 -15.80 -11.11
CA GLY A 128 -15.70 -15.95 -11.21
C GLY A 128 -16.42 -15.79 -9.87
N ASP A 129 -15.69 -15.95 -8.76
CA ASP A 129 -16.25 -15.83 -7.41
C ASP A 129 -16.04 -14.43 -6.82
N ILE A 130 -14.93 -13.77 -7.17
CA ILE A 130 -14.53 -12.46 -6.61
C ILE A 130 -13.87 -11.58 -7.68
N ALA A 131 -13.93 -10.25 -7.48
CA ALA A 131 -13.19 -9.33 -8.34
C ALA A 131 -11.68 -9.44 -8.09
N ILE A 132 -10.89 -9.60 -9.16
CA ILE A 132 -9.43 -9.70 -9.07
C ILE A 132 -8.80 -8.45 -9.68
N LEU A 133 -8.05 -7.72 -8.87
CA LEU A 133 -7.21 -6.59 -9.29
C LEU A 133 -5.73 -6.95 -9.11
N ALA A 134 -4.85 -6.21 -9.77
CA ALA A 134 -3.40 -6.38 -9.62
C ALA A 134 -2.65 -5.04 -9.67
N ASP A 135 -1.53 -4.96 -8.95
CA ASP A 135 -0.59 -3.84 -9.04
C ASP A 135 0.87 -4.36 -9.16
N SER A 136 1.86 -3.51 -8.89
CA SER A 136 3.29 -3.86 -8.80
C SER A 136 3.95 -4.19 -10.15
N GLY A 137 4.54 -3.17 -10.77
CA GLY A 137 5.44 -3.34 -11.93
C GLY A 137 4.82 -3.06 -13.30
N ILE A 138 3.53 -2.73 -13.38
CA ILE A 138 2.90 -2.27 -14.64
C ILE A 138 3.46 -0.88 -15.01
N ARG A 139 4.05 -0.77 -16.21
CA ARG A 139 4.69 0.46 -16.73
C ARG A 139 4.34 0.78 -18.18
N ASN A 140 3.70 -0.15 -18.88
CA ASN A 140 3.30 -0.02 -20.27
C ASN A 140 2.15 -0.98 -20.57
N THR A 141 1.56 -0.86 -21.76
CA THR A 141 0.44 -1.70 -22.21
C THR A 141 0.78 -3.18 -22.24
N LYS A 142 2.02 -3.55 -22.58
CA LYS A 142 2.43 -4.97 -22.57
C LYS A 142 2.35 -5.58 -21.17
N GLY A 143 2.79 -4.83 -20.15
CA GLY A 143 2.67 -5.23 -18.75
C GLY A 143 1.24 -5.23 -18.24
N LEU A 144 0.37 -4.37 -18.78
CA LEU A 144 -1.06 -4.42 -18.49
C LEU A 144 -1.70 -5.69 -19.09
N MET A 145 -1.41 -5.98 -20.37
CA MET A 145 -1.98 -7.13 -21.08
C MET A 145 -1.54 -8.48 -20.53
N SER A 146 -0.41 -8.56 -19.81
CA SER A 146 -0.04 -9.80 -19.10
C SER A 146 -0.90 -10.10 -17.87
N CYS A 147 -1.74 -9.15 -17.44
CA CYS A 147 -2.63 -9.30 -16.30
C CYS A 147 -4.12 -9.45 -16.68
N VAL A 148 -4.45 -9.37 -17.96
CA VAL A 148 -5.83 -9.46 -18.51
C VAL A 148 -5.98 -10.76 -19.27
#